data_AF-A0A258CP00-F1
#
_entry.id   AF-A0A258CP00-F1
#
_cell.length_a   1.000
_cell.length_b   1.000
_cell.length_c   1.000
_cell.angle_alpha   90.00
_cell.angle_beta   90.00
_cell.angle_gamma   90.00
#
_symmetry.space_group_name_H-M   'P 1'
#
loop_
_entity.id
_entity.type
_entity.pdbx_description
1 polymer ?
#
loop_
_entity_poly.entity_id
_entity_poly.type
_entity_poly.pdbx_seq_one_letter_code
_entity_poly.pdbx_strand_id
1 'polypeptide(L)'
;EVLKACIPGCEQLNKDDDTHFSAVVKVKLGPVKASFKGKVELVDLDPPNGYRIQGEGEGGIAGFAKGGAKVALSDADDGQTVLRYDVEAQVGGKLMQLGSRLIDSVSKKLADEFFANFAKAVSEG
;
A
#
# COMPACT_ATOMS: atom_id res chain seq x y z
N GLU A 1 0.53 -11.29 9.68
CA GLU A 1 -0.04 -10.46 10.77
C GLU A 1 0.34 -8.98 10.71
N VAL A 2 1.61 -8.57 10.86
CA VAL A 2 1.99 -7.13 10.89
C VAL A 2 1.48 -6.35 9.67
N LEU A 3 1.79 -6.80 8.46
CA LEU A 3 1.37 -6.13 7.22
C LEU A 3 -0.17 -5.98 7.13
N LYS A 4 -0.92 -7.02 7.50
CA LYS A 4 -2.39 -7.00 7.48
C LYS A 4 -2.94 -5.93 8.42
N ALA A 5 -2.37 -5.81 9.62
CA ALA A 5 -2.77 -4.82 10.61
C ALA A 5 -2.45 -3.39 10.18
N CYS A 6 -1.45 -3.22 9.29
CA CYS A 6 -1.03 -1.91 8.83
C CYS A 6 -1.88 -1.38 7.67
N ILE A 7 -2.44 -2.26 6.83
CA ILE A 7 -3.22 -1.86 5.65
C ILE A 7 -4.64 -1.44 6.05
N PRO A 8 -5.03 -0.16 5.91
CA PRO A 8 -6.36 0.30 6.29
C PRO A 8 -7.45 -0.38 5.45
N GLY A 9 -8.49 -0.90 6.10
CA GLY A 9 -9.60 -1.57 5.42
C GLY A 9 -9.26 -2.95 4.85
N CYS A 10 -8.12 -3.55 5.21
CA CYS A 10 -7.76 -4.90 4.80
C CYS A 10 -8.64 -5.94 5.48
N GLU A 11 -9.48 -6.63 4.70
CA GLU A 11 -10.33 -7.72 5.20
C GLU A 11 -9.59 -9.05 5.15
N GLN A 12 -8.82 -9.26 4.07
CA GLN A 12 -8.05 -10.48 3.84
C GLN A 12 -6.67 -10.11 3.34
N LEU A 13 -5.65 -10.82 3.85
CA LEU A 13 -4.28 -10.80 3.35
C LEU A 13 -3.77 -12.24 3.40
N ASN A 14 -3.42 -12.77 2.24
CA ASN A 14 -2.81 -14.07 2.07
C ASN A 14 -1.38 -13.86 1.60
N LYS A 15 -0.42 -14.50 2.26
CA LYS A 15 0.93 -14.66 1.74
C LYS A 15 0.90 -15.88 0.83
N ASP A 16 0.94 -15.65 -0.48
CA ASP A 16 0.86 -16.72 -1.48
C ASP A 16 2.22 -17.44 -1.60
N ASP A 17 3.30 -16.66 -1.56
CA ASP A 17 4.69 -17.13 -1.40
C ASP A 17 5.57 -16.04 -0.75
N ASP A 18 6.90 -16.17 -0.82
CA ASP A 18 7.82 -15.24 -0.16
C ASP A 18 7.77 -13.80 -0.68
N THR A 19 7.36 -13.59 -1.93
CA THR A 19 7.29 -12.27 -2.55
C THR A 19 5.87 -11.89 -2.98
N HIS A 20 4.95 -12.84 -3.07
CA HIS A 20 3.59 -12.61 -3.55
C HIS A 20 2.55 -12.64 -2.43
N PHE A 21 1.63 -11.67 -2.50
CA PHE A 21 0.54 -11.52 -1.57
C PHE A 21 -0.76 -11.23 -2.32
N SER A 22 -1.87 -11.76 -1.82
CA SER A 22 -3.21 -11.44 -2.30
C SER A 22 -4.01 -10.80 -1.17
N ALA A 23 -4.69 -9.69 -1.46
CA ALA A 23 -5.45 -8.94 -0.47
C ALA A 23 -6.84 -8.54 -0.96
N VAL A 24 -7.76 -8.42 0.00
CA VAL A 24 -9.07 -7.78 -0.22
C VAL A 24 -9.16 -6.57 0.70
N VAL A 25 -9.27 -5.38 0.10
CA VAL A 25 -9.27 -4.11 0.81
C VAL A 25 -10.54 -3.33 0.48
N LYS A 26 -11.25 -2.87 1.52
CA LYS A 26 -12.38 -1.96 1.36
C LYS A 26 -11.95 -0.53 1.63
N VAL A 27 -12.08 0.30 0.61
CA VAL A 27 -11.69 1.72 0.67
C VAL A 27 -12.92 2.59 0.41
N LYS A 28 -13.02 3.69 1.15
CA LYS A 28 -14.00 4.74 0.90
C LYS A 28 -13.36 5.89 0.12
N LEU A 29 -13.79 6.09 -1.12
CA LEU A 29 -13.34 7.14 -2.03
C LEU A 29 -14.46 8.17 -2.19
N GLY A 30 -14.47 9.19 -1.33
CA GLY A 30 -15.56 10.17 -1.27
C GLY A 30 -16.93 9.51 -0.99
N PRO A 31 -17.95 9.65 -1.87
CA PRO A 31 -19.24 8.98 -1.71
C PRO A 31 -19.20 7.50 -2.10
N VAL A 32 -18.13 7.03 -2.75
CA VAL A 32 -18.02 5.66 -3.26
C VAL A 32 -17.38 4.75 -2.21
N LYS A 33 -18.02 3.63 -1.91
CA LYS A 33 -17.38 2.50 -1.23
C LYS A 33 -16.97 1.49 -2.29
N ALA A 34 -15.69 1.16 -2.33
CA ALA A 34 -15.15 0.19 -3.28
C ALA A 34 -14.44 -0.93 -2.52
N SER A 35 -14.61 -2.15 -3.01
CA SER A 35 -13.89 -3.32 -2.55
C SER A 35 -12.92 -3.70 -3.64
N PHE A 36 -11.63 -3.65 -3.34
CA PHE A 36 -10.56 -4.02 -4.26
C PHE A 36 -10.04 -5.39 -3.89
N LYS A 37 -9.99 -6.28 -4.87
CA LYS A 37 -9.19 -7.50 -4.79
C LYS A 37 -7.89 -7.21 -5.50
N GLY A 38 -6.77 -7.32 -4.78
CA GLY A 38 -5.48 -6.97 -5.31
C GLY A 38 -4.42 -8.00 -5.05
N LYS A 39 -3.39 -7.95 -5.89
CA LYS A 39 -2.16 -8.71 -5.76
C LYS A 39 -1.03 -7.74 -5.51
N VAL A 40 -0.10 -8.15 -4.67
CA VAL A 40 1.11 -7.40 -4.34
C VAL A 40 2.30 -8.33 -4.55
N GLU A 41 3.34 -7.80 -5.18
CA GLU A 41 4.61 -8.46 -5.39
C GLU A 41 5.72 -7.60 -4.79
N LEU A 42 6.63 -8.24 -4.04
CA LEU A 42 7.87 -7.63 -3.58
C LEU A 42 8.97 -7.97 -4.58
N VAL A 43 9.58 -6.94 -5.15
CA VAL A 43 10.65 -7.07 -6.14
C VAL A 43 11.83 -6.19 -5.73
N ASP A 44 12.95 -6.34 -6.43
CA ASP A 44 14.16 -5.55 -6.20
C ASP A 44 14.59 -5.57 -4.72
N LEU A 45 14.47 -6.74 -4.08
CA LEU A 45 14.82 -6.94 -2.67
C LEU A 45 16.31 -6.69 -2.44
N ASP A 46 16.64 -5.77 -1.55
CA ASP A 46 18.00 -5.46 -1.12
C ASP A 46 18.05 -5.41 0.42
N PRO A 47 18.02 -6.56 1.12
CA PRO A 47 18.03 -6.56 2.58
C PRO A 47 19.39 -6.15 3.16
N PRO A 48 19.45 -5.28 4.19
CA PRO A 48 18.33 -4.65 4.91
C PRO A 48 17.93 -3.26 4.37
N ASN A 49 18.48 -2.86 3.23
CA ASN A 49 18.42 -1.50 2.68
C ASN A 49 17.08 -1.12 2.05
N GLY A 50 16.29 -2.05 1.53
CA GLY A 50 15.01 -1.71 0.91
C GLY A 50 14.48 -2.73 -0.08
N TYR A 51 13.41 -2.33 -0.78
CA TYR A 51 12.73 -3.13 -1.81
C TYR A 51 11.76 -2.27 -2.61
N ARG A 52 11.20 -2.83 -3.68
CA ARG A 52 10.08 -2.24 -4.41
C ARG A 52 8.83 -3.10 -4.26
N ILE A 53 7.70 -2.44 -4.03
CA ILE A 53 6.37 -3.03 -4.00
C ILE A 53 5.75 -2.77 -5.36
N GLN A 54 5.16 -3.79 -5.96
CA GLN A 54 4.26 -3.66 -7.10
C GLN A 54 2.89 -4.18 -6.70
N GLY A 55 1.85 -3.46 -7.06
CA GLY A 55 0.48 -3.80 -6.70
C GLY A 55 -0.49 -3.53 -7.83
N GLU A 56 -1.46 -4.41 -7.99
CA GLU A 56 -2.63 -4.17 -8.81
C GLU A 56 -3.89 -4.58 -8.06
N GLY A 57 -4.98 -3.87 -8.31
CA GLY A 57 -6.26 -4.07 -7.64
C GLY A 57 -7.42 -3.85 -8.59
N GLU A 58 -8.37 -4.77 -8.57
CA GLU A 58 -9.61 -4.70 -9.33
C GLU A 58 -10.79 -4.42 -8.38
N GLY A 59 -11.52 -3.33 -8.65
CA GLY A 59 -12.71 -2.90 -7.94
C GLY A 59 -14.01 -3.18 -8.69
N GLY A 60 -13.99 -4.06 -9.70
CA GLY A 60 -15.12 -4.35 -10.57
C GLY A 60 -15.62 -3.10 -11.30
N ILE A 61 -16.90 -2.75 -11.10
CA ILE A 61 -17.53 -1.58 -11.75
C ILE A 61 -16.86 -0.26 -11.34
N ALA A 62 -16.24 -0.19 -10.17
CA ALA A 62 -15.51 1.00 -9.75
C ALA A 62 -14.35 1.27 -10.71
N GLY A 63 -13.62 0.23 -11.12
CA GLY A 63 -12.45 0.33 -12.00
C GLY A 63 -11.28 -0.48 -11.46
N PHE A 64 -10.07 -0.06 -11.80
CA PHE A 64 -8.84 -0.72 -11.37
C PHE A 64 -7.81 0.30 -10.91
N ALA A 65 -6.88 -0.16 -10.09
CA ALA A 65 -5.68 0.58 -9.70
C ALA A 65 -4.46 -0.31 -9.92
N LYS A 66 -3.38 0.27 -10.43
CA LYS A 66 -2.05 -0.30 -10.45
C LYS A 66 -1.11 0.68 -9.78
N GLY A 67 -0.08 0.21 -9.13
CA GLY A 67 0.88 1.11 -8.52
C GLY A 67 2.07 0.36 -7.98
N GLY A 68 3.01 1.13 -7.48
CA GLY A 68 4.17 0.60 -6.81
C GLY A 68 4.71 1.59 -5.81
N ALA A 69 5.56 1.10 -4.93
CA ALA A 69 6.30 1.95 -4.02
C ALA A 69 7.75 1.47 -3.94
N LYS A 70 8.70 2.37 -4.11
CA LYS A 70 10.09 2.09 -3.76
C LYS A 70 10.27 2.43 -2.29
N VAL A 71 10.75 1.49 -1.49
CA VAL A 71 11.05 1.67 -0.07
C VAL A 71 12.56 1.60 0.12
N ALA A 72 13.11 2.59 0.81
CA ALA A 72 14.51 2.65 1.19
C ALA A 72 14.63 2.87 2.70
N LEU A 73 15.49 2.10 3.33
CA LEU A 73 15.82 2.13 4.74
C LEU A 73 17.28 2.58 4.87
N SER A 74 17.53 3.51 5.77
CA SER A 74 18.88 3.95 6.10
C SER A 74 19.00 4.20 7.60
N ASP A 75 20.17 3.93 8.16
CA ASP A 75 20.45 4.25 9.55
C ASP A 75 20.34 5.76 9.82
N ALA A 76 19.87 6.10 11.01
CA ALA A 76 19.85 7.43 11.59
C ALA A 76 20.59 7.43 12.94
N ASP A 77 20.77 8.63 13.49
CA ASP A 77 21.35 8.82 14.82
C ASP A 77 20.55 8.06 15.90
N ASP A 78 21.25 7.71 16.99
CA ASP A 78 20.68 7.00 18.15
C ASP A 78 20.07 5.63 17.83
N GLY A 79 20.55 4.96 16.77
CA GLY A 79 20.09 3.62 16.39
C GLY A 79 18.70 3.59 15.76
N GLN A 80 18.21 4.74 15.29
CA GLN A 80 16.95 4.84 14.58
C GLN A 80 17.10 4.44 13.10
N THR A 81 15.98 4.13 12.46
CA THR A 81 15.92 3.85 11.02
C THR A 81 15.07 4.92 10.33
N VAL A 82 15.62 5.54 9.29
CA VAL A 82 14.86 6.40 8.38
C VAL A 82 14.25 5.53 7.28
N LEU A 83 12.92 5.52 7.20
CA LEU A 83 12.18 4.95 6.09
C LEU A 83 11.81 6.06 5.10
N ARG A 84 12.33 5.96 3.87
CA ARG A 84 11.89 6.76 2.72
C ARG A 84 11.08 5.90 1.78
N TYR A 85 10.06 6.49 1.19
CA TYR A 85 9.27 5.81 0.18
C TYR A 85 8.83 6.76 -0.93
N ASP A 86 8.78 6.23 -2.16
CA ASP A 86 8.27 6.92 -3.34
C ASP A 86 7.15 6.07 -3.93
N VAL A 87 5.95 6.64 -4.06
CA VAL A 87 4.76 5.93 -4.57
C VAL A 87 4.41 6.40 -5.96
N GLU A 88 4.13 5.44 -6.85
CA GLU A 88 3.50 5.66 -8.14
C GLU A 88 2.17 4.91 -8.20
N ALA A 89 1.14 5.53 -8.77
CA ALA A 89 -0.16 4.89 -8.93
C ALA A 89 -0.85 5.35 -10.21
N GLN A 90 -1.47 4.40 -10.89
CA GLN A 90 -2.31 4.58 -12.05
C GLN A 90 -3.70 4.03 -11.74
N VAL A 91 -4.72 4.84 -11.97
CA VAL A 91 -6.11 4.46 -11.75
C VAL A 91 -6.87 4.55 -13.05
N GLY A 92 -7.73 3.56 -13.33
CA GLY A 92 -8.54 3.47 -14.53
C GLY A 92 -10.00 3.15 -14.24
N GLY A 93 -10.86 3.34 -15.25
CA GLY A 93 -12.29 3.06 -15.16
C GLY A 93 -13.09 4.22 -14.53
N LYS A 94 -14.22 3.90 -13.88
CA LYS A 94 -15.12 4.92 -13.31
C LYS A 94 -14.47 5.72 -12.18
N LEU A 95 -13.44 5.18 -11.53
CA LEU A 95 -12.64 5.92 -10.54
C LEU A 95 -12.01 7.19 -11.11
N MET A 96 -11.63 7.22 -12.38
CA MET A 96 -11.07 8.43 -13.00
C MET A 96 -12.06 9.61 -13.00
N GLN A 97 -13.36 9.33 -12.97
CA GLN A 97 -14.41 10.36 -12.93
C GLN A 97 -14.46 11.11 -11.60
N LEU A 98 -13.79 10.58 -10.55
CA LEU A 98 -13.68 11.24 -9.25
C LEU A 98 -12.66 12.40 -9.25
N GLY A 99 -11.81 12.48 -10.28
CA GLY A 99 -10.77 13.49 -10.44
C GLY A 99 -9.46 13.14 -9.72
N SER A 100 -8.34 13.55 -10.31
CA SER A 100 -6.98 13.24 -9.83
C SER A 100 -6.74 13.69 -8.40
N ARG A 101 -7.17 14.92 -8.04
CA ARG A 101 -6.98 15.47 -6.69
C ARG A 101 -7.56 14.59 -5.58
N LEU A 102 -8.75 14.03 -5.80
CA LEU A 102 -9.38 13.16 -4.78
C LEU A 102 -8.58 11.85 -4.66
N ILE A 103 -8.22 11.26 -5.80
CA ILE A 103 -7.42 10.03 -5.85
C ILE A 103 -6.10 10.23 -5.11
N ASP A 104 -5.36 11.29 -5.43
CA ASP A 104 -4.07 11.62 -4.81
C ASP A 104 -4.21 11.80 -3.29
N SER A 105 -5.26 12.50 -2.84
CA SER A 105 -5.50 12.72 -1.42
C SER A 105 -5.79 11.43 -0.65
N VAL A 106 -6.53 10.49 -1.25
CA VAL A 106 -6.83 9.21 -0.60
C VAL A 106 -5.61 8.29 -0.64
N SER A 107 -4.89 8.23 -1.76
CA SER A 107 -3.64 7.46 -1.86
C SER A 107 -2.62 7.90 -0.81
N LYS A 108 -2.41 9.22 -0.67
CA LYS A 108 -1.52 9.78 0.35
C LYS A 108 -1.99 9.41 1.76
N LYS A 109 -3.28 9.57 2.06
CA LYS A 109 -3.84 9.20 3.37
C LYS A 109 -3.63 7.71 3.69
N LEU A 110 -3.85 6.81 2.73
CA LEU A 110 -3.65 5.38 2.93
C LEU A 110 -2.18 5.03 3.17
N ALA A 111 -1.26 5.68 2.46
CA ALA A 111 0.18 5.51 2.68
C ALA A 111 0.59 6.02 4.07
N ASP A 112 0.16 7.22 4.45
CA ASP A 112 0.43 7.81 5.77
C ASP A 112 -0.09 6.90 6.91
N GLU A 113 -1.32 6.40 6.81
CA GLU A 113 -1.90 5.47 7.79
C GLU A 113 -1.15 4.13 7.82
N PHE A 114 -0.78 3.58 6.66
CA PHE A 114 -0.02 2.33 6.60
C PHE A 114 1.32 2.45 7.31
N PHE A 115 2.11 3.48 6.99
CA PHE A 115 3.43 3.65 7.60
C PHE A 115 3.35 4.04 9.07
N ALA A 116 2.33 4.79 9.49
CA ALA A 116 2.10 5.05 10.91
C ALA A 116 1.80 3.75 11.69
N ASN A 117 0.93 2.89 11.14
CA ASN A 117 0.63 1.59 11.73
C ASN A 117 1.85 0.66 11.73
N PHE A 118 2.62 0.67 10.64
CA PHE A 118 3.83 -0.14 10.50
C PHE A 118 4.90 0.27 11.50
N ALA A 119 5.21 1.57 11.59
CA ALA A 119 6.13 2.10 12.58
C ALA A 119 5.72 1.69 14.00
N LYS A 120 4.44 1.84 14.34
CA LYS A 120 3.92 1.38 15.63
C LYS A 120 4.14 -0.12 15.84
N ALA A 121 3.77 -0.95 14.87
CA ALA A 121 3.85 -2.40 14.99
C ALA A 121 5.29 -2.93 15.11
N VAL A 122 6.28 -2.24 14.53
CA VAL A 122 7.70 -2.63 14.63
C VAL A 122 8.43 -1.96 15.80
N SER A 123 7.92 -0.86 16.34
CA SER A 123 8.46 -0.24 17.58
C SER A 123 7.94 -0.90 18.86
N GLU A 124 6.80 -1.59 18.79
CA GLU A 124 6.27 -2.39 19.91
C GLU A 124 6.83 -3.83 19.94
N GLY A 125 7.65 -4.21 18.95
CA GLY A 125 8.23 -5.55 18.78
C GLY A 125 9.70 -5.67 19.14
#